data_AF-A0A961FJV3-F1
#
_entry.id   AF-A0A961FJV3-F1
#
_cell.length_a   1.000
_cell.length_b   1.000
_cell.length_c   1.000
_cell.angle_alpha   90.00
_cell.angle_beta   90.00
_cell.angle_gamma   90.00
#
_symmetry.space_group_name_H-M   'P 1'
#
loop_
_entity.id
_entity.type
_entity.pdbx_description
1 polymer ?
#
loop_
_entity_poly.entity_id
_entity_poly.type
_entity_poly.pdbx_seq_one_letter_code
_entity_poly.pdbx_strand_id
1 'polypeptide(L)'
;MKFDKLTQKARESLEKAQQAVSQLHQSQLDSEHLLYGITYVDGSIMPSVFAAAGIDEADAKSQVRKLVERGQVLDDNASGSTAQIYLTPDAADILKQAEDEMEQMG
;
A
#
# COMPACT_ATOMS: atom_id res chain seq x y z
N MET A 1 -11.39 8.10 8.16
CA MET A 1 -11.01 8.45 6.77
C MET A 1 -12.21 8.76 5.89
N LYS A 2 -12.27 10.00 5.41
CA LYS A 2 -13.16 10.35 4.29
C LYS A 2 -12.35 10.26 2.99
N PHE A 3 -12.64 9.29 2.13
CA PHE A 3 -11.97 9.12 0.83
C PHE A 3 -12.00 10.39 -0.03
N ASP A 4 -13.01 11.25 0.18
CA ASP A 4 -13.18 12.53 -0.52
C ASP A 4 -12.11 13.57 -0.17
N LYS A 5 -11.37 13.39 0.95
CA LYS A 5 -10.25 14.27 1.32
C LYS A 5 -8.92 13.89 0.66
N LEU A 6 -8.83 12.70 0.05
CA LEU A 6 -7.58 12.22 -0.53
C LEU A 6 -7.29 12.86 -1.89
N THR A 7 -6.01 13.16 -2.14
CA THR A 7 -5.56 13.54 -3.48
C THR A 7 -5.83 12.41 -4.47
N GLN A 8 -5.86 12.74 -5.77
CA GLN A 8 -6.00 11.71 -6.80
C GLN A 8 -4.92 10.63 -6.70
N LYS A 9 -3.66 11.02 -6.48
CA LYS A 9 -2.53 10.08 -6.36
C LYS A 9 -2.61 9.21 -5.11
N ALA A 10 -3.13 9.74 -4.00
CA ALA A 10 -3.37 8.94 -2.80
C ALA A 10 -4.47 7.87 -3.04
N ARG A 11 -5.55 8.22 -3.75
CA ARG A 11 -6.60 7.25 -4.13
C ARG A 11 -6.06 6.16 -5.05
N GLU A 12 -5.34 6.55 -6.10
CA GLU A 12 -4.67 5.60 -7.02
C GLU A 12 -3.71 4.66 -6.27
N SER A 13 -3.03 5.16 -5.23
CA SER A 13 -2.10 4.36 -4.42
C SER A 13 -2.83 3.30 -3.59
N LEU A 14 -3.98 3.65 -3.00
CA LEU A 14 -4.83 2.69 -2.27
C LEU A 14 -5.45 1.65 -3.20
N GLU A 15 -5.85 2.04 -4.41
CA GLU A 15 -6.33 1.10 -5.43
C GLU A 15 -5.21 0.14 -5.84
N LYS A 16 -3.99 0.65 -6.06
CA LYS A 16 -2.81 -0.16 -6.38
C LYS A 16 -2.45 -1.14 -5.26
N ALA A 17 -2.56 -0.72 -4.01
CA ALA A 17 -2.38 -1.58 -2.83
C ALA A 17 -3.39 -2.74 -2.80
N GLN A 18 -4.69 -2.45 -3.00
CA GLN A 18 -5.75 -3.48 -3.05
C GLN A 18 -5.61 -4.42 -4.25
N GLN A 19 -5.15 -3.91 -5.39
CA GLN A 19 -4.83 -4.74 -6.56
C GLN A 19 -3.70 -5.72 -6.24
N ALA A 20 -2.67 -5.30 -5.51
CA ALA A 20 -1.57 -6.18 -5.11
C ALA A 20 -2.09 -7.33 -4.23
N VAL A 21 -2.91 -7.04 -3.23
CA VAL A 21 -3.54 -8.06 -2.36
C VAL A 21 -4.33 -9.08 -3.20
N SER A 22 -5.17 -8.59 -4.12
CA SER A 22 -5.95 -9.45 -5.05
C SER A 22 -5.05 -10.32 -5.94
N GLN A 23 -4.00 -9.72 -6.52
CA GLN A 23 -3.09 -10.41 -7.45
C GLN A 23 -2.25 -11.49 -6.77
N LEU A 24 -1.89 -11.25 -5.51
CA LEU A 24 -1.12 -12.18 -4.68
C LEU A 24 -2.00 -13.21 -3.97
N HIS A 25 -3.32 -13.19 -4.22
CA HIS A 25 -4.30 -14.06 -3.56
C HIS A 25 -4.24 -13.98 -2.02
N GLN A 26 -3.89 -12.79 -1.51
CA GLN A 26 -3.91 -12.48 -0.09
C GLN A 26 -5.27 -11.88 0.28
N SER A 27 -5.62 -11.89 1.56
CA SER A 27 -6.87 -11.29 2.08
C SER A 27 -6.61 -10.06 2.95
N GLN A 28 -5.36 -9.83 3.32
CA GLN A 28 -4.92 -8.77 4.23
C GLN A 28 -4.30 -7.61 3.45
N LEU A 29 -4.86 -6.41 3.61
CA LEU A 29 -4.20 -5.18 3.22
C LEU A 29 -3.38 -4.65 4.40
N ASP A 30 -2.08 -4.89 4.32
CA ASP A 30 -1.10 -4.51 5.33
C ASP A 30 -0.22 -3.31 4.91
N SER A 31 0.64 -2.85 5.80
CA SER A 31 1.59 -1.73 5.61
C SER A 31 2.46 -1.87 4.36
N GLU A 32 2.95 -3.07 4.06
CA GLU A 32 3.72 -3.38 2.84
C GLU A 32 2.93 -3.16 1.55
N HIS A 33 1.61 -3.40 1.57
CA HIS A 33 0.74 -3.14 0.43
C HIS A 33 0.53 -1.65 0.22
N LEU A 34 0.38 -0.89 1.31
CA LEU A 34 0.33 0.57 1.25
C LEU A 34 1.62 1.15 0.65
N LEU A 35 2.78 0.65 1.11
CA LEU A 35 4.08 1.04 0.59
C LEU A 35 4.23 0.67 -0.90
N TYR A 36 3.78 -0.51 -1.30
CA TYR A 36 3.73 -0.91 -2.71
C TYR A 36 2.86 0.04 -3.53
N GLY A 37 1.68 0.39 -3.02
CA GLY A 37 0.76 1.31 -3.67
C GLY A 37 1.39 2.66 -4.01
N ILE A 38 1.99 3.32 -3.02
CA ILE A 38 2.64 4.64 -3.22
C ILE A 38 3.88 4.57 -4.12
N THR A 39 4.60 3.45 -4.07
CA THR A 39 5.86 3.24 -4.82
C THR A 39 5.62 2.95 -6.29
N TYR A 40 4.51 2.29 -6.63
CA TYR A 40 4.20 1.82 -7.98
C TYR A 40 3.07 2.60 -8.69
N VAL A 41 2.59 3.69 -8.09
CA VAL A 41 1.72 4.64 -8.79
C VAL A 41 2.55 5.61 -9.62
N ASP A 42 2.17 5.76 -10.89
CA ASP A 42 2.83 6.67 -11.81
C ASP A 42 2.60 8.13 -11.42
N GLY A 43 3.67 8.92 -11.48
CA GLY A 43 3.64 10.33 -11.05
C GLY A 43 3.48 10.50 -9.54
N SER A 44 3.83 9.49 -8.74
CA SER A 44 3.98 9.66 -7.28
C SER A 44 5.24 10.47 -6.96
N ILE A 45 5.32 10.97 -5.72
CA ILE A 45 6.49 11.68 -5.22
C ILE A 45 7.66 10.75 -4.85
N MET A 46 7.44 9.43 -4.86
CA MET A 46 8.40 8.45 -4.35
C MET A 46 9.78 8.49 -5.02
N PRO A 47 9.92 8.70 -6.35
CA PRO A 47 11.24 8.85 -6.97
C PRO A 47 12.07 9.98 -6.34
N SER A 48 11.45 11.13 -6.07
CA SER A 48 12.10 12.26 -5.42
C SER A 48 12.45 11.96 -3.97
N VAL A 49 11.58 11.24 -3.25
CA VAL A 49 11.81 10.82 -1.86
C VAL A 49 12.99 9.84 -1.78
N PHE A 50 13.06 8.85 -2.67
CA PHE A 50 14.19 7.91 -2.72
C PHE A 50 15.49 8.63 -3.09
N ALA A 51 15.47 9.52 -4.09
CA ALA A 51 16.63 10.30 -4.46
C ALA A 51 17.15 11.18 -3.31
N ALA A 52 16.24 11.85 -2.58
CA ALA A 52 16.59 12.66 -1.42
C ALA A 52 17.17 11.82 -0.26
N ALA A 53 16.73 10.57 -0.13
CA ALA A 53 17.25 9.61 0.85
C ALA A 53 18.55 8.90 0.39
N GLY A 54 19.03 9.15 -0.84
CA GLY A 54 20.19 8.45 -1.40
C GLY A 54 19.92 6.97 -1.71
N ILE A 55 18.66 6.59 -1.92
CA ILE A 55 18.22 5.23 -2.21
C ILE A 55 18.03 5.09 -3.73
N ASP A 56 18.55 4.00 -4.30
CA ASP A 56 18.30 3.65 -5.69
C ASP A 56 16.83 3.22 -5.87
N GLU A 57 16.12 3.89 -6.78
CA GLU A 57 14.69 3.65 -6.99
C GLU A 57 14.42 2.21 -7.48
N ALA A 58 15.28 1.65 -8.33
CA ALA A 58 15.07 0.33 -8.89
C ALA A 58 15.27 -0.77 -7.83
N ASP A 59 16.30 -0.63 -6.99
CA ASP A 59 16.48 -1.50 -5.82
C ASP A 59 15.31 -1.35 -4.84
N ALA A 60 14.92 -0.12 -4.47
CA ALA A 60 13.79 0.12 -3.57
C ALA A 60 12.50 -0.55 -4.07
N LYS A 61 12.16 -0.36 -5.35
CA LYS A 61 11.03 -1.05 -6.00
C LYS A 61 11.15 -2.57 -5.89
N SER A 62 12.33 -3.12 -6.18
CA SER A 62 12.57 -4.57 -6.07
C SER A 62 12.36 -5.08 -4.64
N GLN A 63 12.86 -4.37 -3.63
CA GLN A 63 12.69 -4.76 -2.22
C GLN A 63 11.22 -4.69 -1.79
N VAL A 64 10.52 -3.62 -2.14
CA VAL A 64 9.09 -3.46 -1.83
C VAL A 64 8.25 -4.57 -2.47
N ARG A 65 8.55 -4.94 -3.71
CA ARG A 65 7.91 -6.09 -4.37
C ARG A 65 8.13 -7.40 -3.60
N LYS A 66 9.36 -7.66 -3.16
CA LYS A 66 9.67 -8.86 -2.37
C LYS A 66 8.97 -8.87 -1.02
N LEU A 67 8.72 -7.71 -0.41
CA LEU A 67 7.98 -7.63 0.86
C LEU A 67 6.53 -8.09 0.68
N VAL A 68 5.81 -7.54 -0.29
CA VAL A 68 4.41 -7.94 -0.54
C VAL A 68 4.29 -9.41 -0.95
N GLU A 69 5.24 -9.93 -1.74
CA GLU A 69 5.27 -11.35 -2.14
C GLU A 69 5.54 -12.31 -0.97
N ARG A 70 6.17 -11.83 0.11
CA ARG A 70 6.43 -12.62 1.33
C ARG A 70 5.30 -12.57 2.35
N GLY A 71 4.33 -11.66 2.18
CA GLY A 71 3.15 -11.56 3.04
C GLY A 71 2.39 -12.90 3.09
N GLN A 72 1.80 -13.21 4.24
CA GLN A 72 1.16 -14.52 4.46
C GLN A 72 0.00 -14.76 3.48
N VAL A 73 0.13 -15.81 2.68
CA VAL A 73 -1.01 -16.43 2.00
C VAL A 73 -1.73 -17.27 3.06
N LEU A 74 -2.90 -16.83 3.51
CA LEU A 74 -3.74 -17.66 4.39
C LEU A 74 -4.38 -18.77 3.55
N ASP A 75 -3.81 -19.97 3.70
CA ASP A 75 -4.32 -21.34 3.52
C ASP A 75 -5.44 -21.68 2.50
N ASP A 76 -5.12 -22.74 1.76
CA ASP A 76 -5.81 -23.49 0.69
C ASP A 76 -7.23 -24.03 0.98
N ASN A 77 -7.98 -23.51 1.96
CA ASN A 77 -9.35 -23.98 2.27
C ASN A 77 -10.46 -23.00 1.88
N ALA A 78 -10.14 -21.82 1.35
CA ALA A 78 -11.13 -20.88 0.81
C ALA A 78 -11.42 -21.14 -0.68
N SER A 79 -11.65 -22.41 -1.04
CA SER A 79 -12.15 -22.76 -2.36
C SER A 79 -13.62 -22.30 -2.49
N GLY A 80 -13.83 -21.06 -2.93
CA GLY A 80 -15.12 -20.62 -3.49
C GLY A 80 -15.71 -19.30 -3.00
N SER A 81 -15.05 -18.55 -2.12
CA SER A 81 -15.56 -17.25 -1.67
C SER A 81 -14.59 -16.15 -2.09
N THR A 82 -15.09 -15.10 -2.74
CA THR A 82 -14.37 -13.83 -2.89
C THR A 82 -13.83 -13.43 -1.53
N ALA A 83 -12.55 -13.67 -1.27
CA ALA A 83 -11.92 -13.29 -0.02
C ALA A 83 -12.04 -11.77 0.10
N GLN A 84 -12.88 -11.32 1.01
CA GLN A 84 -13.07 -9.90 1.24
C GLN A 84 -11.74 -9.35 1.75
N ILE A 85 -11.14 -8.42 0.99
CA ILE A 85 -9.93 -7.72 1.43
C ILE A 85 -10.28 -6.96 2.71
N TYR A 86 -9.53 -7.21 3.78
CA TYR A 86 -9.66 -6.49 5.03
C TYR A 86 -8.38 -5.74 5.38
N LEU A 87 -8.54 -4.58 6.00
CA LEU A 87 -7.44 -3.74 6.46
C LEU A 87 -6.90 -4.29 7.79
N THR A 88 -5.58 -4.44 7.93
CA THR A 88 -4.96 -4.83 9.21
C THR A 88 -5.00 -3.65 10.20
N PRO A 89 -4.93 -3.89 11.53
CA PRO A 89 -4.83 -2.82 12.51
C PRO A 89 -3.63 -1.89 12.25
N ASP A 90 -2.48 -2.45 11.90
CA ASP A 90 -1.27 -1.69 11.59
C ASP A 90 -1.45 -0.78 10.37
N ALA A 91 -2.06 -1.30 9.29
CA ALA A 91 -2.38 -0.49 8.12
C ALA A 91 -3.42 0.60 8.43
N ALA A 92 -4.40 0.32 9.29
CA ALA A 92 -5.36 1.31 9.74
C ALA A 92 -4.71 2.43 10.56
N ASP A 93 -3.75 2.10 11.42
CA ASP A 93 -3.00 3.06 12.21
C ASP A 93 -2.09 3.94 11.34
N ILE A 94 -1.41 3.38 10.34
CA ILE A 94 -0.62 4.15 9.37
C ILE A 94 -1.51 5.14 8.62
N LEU A 95 -2.65 4.67 8.15
CA LEU A 95 -3.61 5.52 7.45
C LEU A 95 -4.10 6.66 8.36
N LYS A 96 -4.44 6.36 9.61
CA LYS A 96 -4.82 7.37 10.59
C LYS A 96 -3.70 8.40 10.82
N GLN A 97 -2.45 7.96 10.98
CA GLN A 97 -1.31 8.86 11.12
C GLN A 97 -1.14 9.77 9.89
N ALA A 98 -1.35 9.24 8.68
CA ALA A 98 -1.32 10.05 7.46
C ALA A 98 -2.47 11.09 7.40
N GLU A 99 -3.66 10.77 7.94
CA GLU A 99 -4.75 11.74 8.08
C GLU A 99 -4.40 12.84 9.09
N ASP A 100 -3.81 12.48 10.24
CA ASP A 100 -3.38 13.43 11.27
C ASP A 100 -2.26 14.37 10.75
N GLU A 101 -1.26 13.84 10.03
CA GLU A 101 -0.20 14.64 9.40
C GLU A 101 -0.75 15.61 8.34
N MET A 102 -1.68 15.14 7.51
CA MET A 102 -2.36 15.99 6.52
C MET A 102 -3.08 17.16 7.18
N GLU A 103 -3.73 16.95 8.33
CA GLU A 103 -4.41 18.02 9.08
C GLU A 103 -3.44 19.00 9.75
N GLN A 104 -2.22 18.58 10.10
CA GLN A 104 -1.18 19.45 10.66
C GLN A 104 -0.48 20.32 9.62
N MET A 105 -0.44 19.88 8.36
CA MET A 105 0.21 20.60 7.26
C MET A 105 -0.72 21.60 6.54
N GLY A 106 -2.03 21.58 6.86
CA GLY A 106 -3.04 22.53 6.35
C GLY A 106 -3.17 23.80 7.17
#